data_AF-A0AAF0PUU2-F1
#
_entry.id   AF-A0AAF0PUU2-F1
#
_cell.length_a   1.000
_cell.length_b   1.000
_cell.length_c   1.000
_cell.angle_alpha   90.00
_cell.angle_beta   90.00
_cell.angle_gamma   90.00
#
_symmetry.space_group_name_H-M   'P 1'
#
loop_
_entity.id
_entity.type
_entity.pdbx_description
1 polymer ?
#
loop_
_entity_poly.entity_id
_entity_poly.type
_entity_poly.pdbx_seq_one_letter_code
_entity_poly.pdbx_strand_id
1 'polypeptide(L)'
;MFIESERARAISFSKRKKTLFQDVENFANRSGDEVGVMLFALGGKQFSCGSTSIEDIIDKFLKGKLEDRQCDHAEGKSIGFEELEGLRKELQTLNEKEKR
;
A
#
# COMPACT_ATOMS: atom_id res chain seq x y z
N MET A 1 6.33 -17.14 0.48
CA MET A 1 5.60 -18.38 0.15
C MET A 1 4.23 -18.00 -0.42
N PHE A 2 3.97 -18.43 -1.66
CA PHE A 2 2.66 -18.28 -2.30
C PHE A 2 1.68 -19.34 -1.77
N ILE A 3 0.39 -19.01 -1.64
CA ILE A 3 -0.64 -19.96 -1.18
C ILE A 3 -1.60 -20.22 -2.34
N GLU A 4 -1.54 -21.42 -2.90
CA GLU A 4 -2.31 -21.81 -4.09
C GLU A 4 -3.80 -22.04 -3.77
N SER A 5 -4.11 -22.69 -2.64
CA SER A 5 -5.50 -22.91 -2.25
C SER A 5 -6.19 -21.58 -1.93
N GLU A 6 -7.22 -21.23 -2.70
CA GLU A 6 -7.99 -20.00 -2.53
C GLU A 6 -8.54 -19.86 -1.10
N ARG A 7 -9.09 -20.94 -0.53
CA ARG A 7 -9.59 -20.95 0.85
C ARG A 7 -8.47 -20.69 1.85
N ALA A 8 -7.35 -21.42 1.73
CA ALA A 8 -6.22 -21.24 2.64
C ALA A 8 -5.65 -19.82 2.53
N ARG A 9 -5.57 -19.29 1.32
CA ARG A 9 -5.13 -17.93 1.02
C ARG A 9 -6.04 -16.89 1.65
N ALA A 10 -7.37 -17.03 1.55
CA ALA A 10 -8.33 -16.11 2.16
C ALA A 10 -8.23 -16.11 3.71
N ILE A 11 -8.10 -17.29 4.32
CA ILE A 11 -7.92 -17.43 5.77
C ILE A 11 -6.59 -16.81 6.21
N SER A 12 -5.50 -17.14 5.53
CA SER A 12 -4.16 -16.60 5.83
C SER A 12 -4.11 -15.09 5.62
N PHE A 13 -4.70 -14.56 4.55
CA PHE A 13 -4.78 -13.12 4.31
C PHE A 13 -5.49 -12.42 5.47
N SER A 14 -6.64 -12.94 5.90
CA SER A 14 -7.42 -12.34 6.99
C SER A 14 -6.65 -12.31 8.30
N LYS A 15 -5.96 -13.41 8.64
CA LYS A 15 -5.12 -13.50 9.85
C LYS A 15 -3.90 -12.58 9.77
N ARG A 16 -3.12 -12.67 8.69
CA ARG A 16 -1.89 -11.87 8.52
C ARG A 16 -2.20 -10.38 8.44
N LYS A 17 -3.28 -9.98 7.75
CA LYS A 17 -3.73 -8.59 7.72
C LYS A 17 -4.00 -8.04 9.12
N LYS A 18 -4.73 -8.80 9.95
CA LYS A 18 -5.04 -8.39 11.32
C LYS A 18 -3.75 -8.23 12.14
N THR A 19 -2.87 -9.22 12.10
CA THR A 19 -1.59 -9.17 12.83
C THR A 19 -0.73 -8.01 12.36
N LEU A 20 -0.60 -7.81 11.04
CA LEU A 20 0.17 -6.72 10.47
C LEU A 20 -0.34 -5.34 10.92
N PHE A 21 -1.66 -5.14 10.98
CA PHE A 21 -2.23 -3.87 11.44
C PHE A 21 -1.94 -3.62 12.92
N GLN A 22 -1.98 -4.67 13.74
CA GLN A 22 -1.58 -4.58 15.14
C GLN A 22 -0.08 -4.24 15.29
N ASP A 23 0.76 -4.83 14.44
CA ASP A 23 2.20 -4.57 14.46
C ASP A 23 2.54 -3.13 14.07
N VAL A 24 1.81 -2.56 13.10
CA VAL A 24 1.93 -1.15 12.71
C VAL A 24 1.60 -0.22 13.88
N GLU A 25 0.47 -0.47 14.55
CA GLU A 25 0.05 0.32 15.72
C GLU A 25 1.08 0.22 16.86
N ASN A 26 1.54 -1.00 17.17
CA ASN A 26 2.56 -1.22 18.20
C ASN A 26 3.90 -0.57 17.84
N PHE A 27 4.32 -0.65 16.59
CA PHE A 27 5.57 -0.05 16.14
C PHE A 27 5.50 1.47 16.19
N ALA A 28 4.43 2.08 15.68
CA ALA A 28 4.21 3.52 15.74
C ALA A 28 4.22 4.04 17.19
N ASN A 29 3.51 3.33 18.09
CA ASN A 29 3.49 3.69 19.52
C ASN A 29 4.87 3.60 20.19
N ARG A 30 5.69 2.60 19.83
CA ARG A 30 7.02 2.39 20.43
C ARG A 30 8.10 3.32 19.86
N SER A 31 8.03 3.60 18.56
CA SER A 31 9.02 4.43 17.86
C SER A 31 8.71 5.92 17.95
N GLY A 32 7.42 6.28 18.02
CA GLY A 32 6.96 7.64 17.80
C GLY A 32 6.98 8.04 16.31
N ASP A 33 7.32 7.11 15.41
CA ASP A 33 7.35 7.37 13.97
C ASP A 33 5.96 7.22 13.35
N GLU A 34 5.76 7.96 12.26
CA GLU A 34 4.54 7.90 11.47
C GLU A 34 4.63 6.75 10.47
N VAL A 35 3.72 5.78 10.59
CA VAL A 35 3.76 4.53 9.82
C VAL A 35 2.41 4.24 9.18
N GLY A 36 2.42 3.98 7.88
CA GLY A 36 1.25 3.63 7.09
C GLY A 36 1.43 2.32 6.31
N VAL A 37 0.38 1.52 6.23
CA VAL A 37 0.33 0.30 5.41
C VAL A 37 -0.95 0.28 4.58
N MET A 38 -0.81 -0.07 3.30
CA MET A 38 -1.92 -0.25 2.37
C MET A 38 -1.81 -1.63 1.68
N LEU A 39 -2.92 -2.34 1.60
CA LEU A 39 -3.02 -3.69 1.07
C LEU A 39 -4.11 -3.76 0.01
N PHE A 40 -3.79 -4.35 -1.14
CA PHE A 40 -4.75 -4.67 -2.20
C PHE A 40 -5.00 -6.17 -2.21
N ALA A 41 -6.23 -6.58 -1.91
CA ALA A 41 -6.63 -7.98 -2.04
C ALA A 41 -6.89 -8.32 -3.52
N LEU A 42 -6.68 -9.58 -3.88
CA LEU A 42 -7.00 -10.10 -5.22
C LEU A 42 -8.46 -9.86 -5.63
N GLY A 43 -9.38 -9.77 -4.66
CA GLY A 43 -10.78 -9.41 -4.88
C GLY A 43 -11.03 -7.91 -5.13
N GLY A 44 -9.98 -7.11 -5.39
CA GLY A 44 -10.07 -5.67 -5.67
C GLY A 44 -10.33 -4.79 -4.44
N LYS A 45 -10.60 -5.38 -3.27
CA LYS A 45 -10.81 -4.64 -2.03
C LYS A 45 -9.48 -4.13 -1.48
N GLN A 46 -9.43 -2.82 -1.20
CA GLN A 46 -8.32 -2.18 -0.51
C GLN A 46 -8.53 -2.16 1.01
N PHE A 47 -7.43 -2.22 1.74
CA PHE A 47 -7.39 -2.06 3.20
C PHE A 47 -6.19 -1.19 3.56
N SER A 48 -6.38 -0.24 4.46
CA SER A 48 -5.31 0.63 4.96
C SER A 48 -5.34 0.69 6.49
N CYS A 49 -4.18 0.94 7.08
CA CYS A 49 -4.03 1.37 8.46
C CYS A 49 -2.86 2.35 8.56
N GLY A 50 -2.94 3.30 9.48
CA GLY A 50 -1.86 4.24 9.75
C GLY A 50 -1.83 4.60 11.22
N SER A 51 -0.70 5.12 11.67
CA SER A 51 -0.56 5.79 12.97
C SER A 51 -1.44 7.04 13.06
N THR A 52 -1.66 7.70 11.92
CA THR A 52 -2.60 8.79 11.67
C THR A 52 -3.48 8.43 10.46
N SER A 53 -4.24 9.37 9.90
CA SER A 53 -4.94 9.13 8.63
C SER A 53 -3.94 8.73 7.54
N ILE A 54 -4.25 7.68 6.78
CA ILE A 54 -3.34 7.19 5.74
C ILE A 54 -3.14 8.25 4.64
N GLU A 55 -4.14 9.09 4.42
CA GLU A 55 -4.09 10.24 3.52
C GLU A 55 -3.05 11.26 3.99
N ASP A 56 -3.05 11.63 5.28
CA ASP A 56 -2.05 12.55 5.85
C ASP A 56 -0.61 12.01 5.69
N ILE A 57 -0.44 10.69 5.90
CA ILE A 57 0.86 10.02 5.76
C ILE A 57 1.34 10.08 4.30
N ILE A 58 0.44 9.81 3.35
CA ILE A 58 0.73 9.87 1.92
C ILE A 58 1.10 11.30 1.51
N ASP A 59 0.32 12.29 1.95
CA ASP A 59 0.54 13.70 1.62
C ASP A 59 1.90 14.18 2.14
N LYS A 60 2.25 13.84 3.38
CA LYS A 60 3.55 14.15 3.98
C LYS A 60 4.70 13.48 3.24
N PHE A 61 4.55 12.21 2.87
CA PHE A 61 5.54 11.48 2.10
C PHE A 61 5.77 12.11 0.71
N LEU A 62 4.70 12.46 0.01
CA LEU A 62 4.77 13.09 -1.31
C LEU A 62 5.36 14.50 -1.24
N LYS A 63 5.01 15.28 -0.21
CA LYS A 63 5.61 16.60 0.02
C LYS A 63 7.11 16.50 0.27
N GLY A 64 7.55 15.58 1.12
CA GLY A 64 8.98 15.34 1.37
C GLY A 64 9.73 14.93 0.08
N LYS A 65 9.11 14.12 -0.78
CA LYS A 65 9.66 13.75 -2.10
C LYS A 65 9.79 14.93 -3.07
N LEU A 66 8.97 15.98 -2.93
CA LEU A 66 9.06 17.19 -3.74
C LEU A 66 10.17 18.11 -3.23
N GLU A 67 10.32 18.22 -1.91
CA GLU A 67 11.36 19.03 -1.28
C GLU A 67 12.76 18.45 -1.49
N ASP A 68 12.92 17.13 -1.44
CA ASP A 68 14.18 16.43 -1.73
C ASP A 68 14.65 16.60 -3.19
N ARG A 69 13.72 16.87 -4.12
CA ARG A 69 14.04 17.15 -5.54
C ARG A 69 14.32 18.61 -5.83
N GLN A 70 14.10 19.55 -4.91
CA GLN A 70 14.33 20.98 -5.17
C GLN A 70 15.80 21.41 -5.11
N CYS A 71 16.73 20.51 -4.78
CA CYS A 71 18.17 20.74 -4.97
C CYS A 71 18.66 20.47 -6.41
N ASP A 72 17.84 19.86 -7.27
CA ASP A 72 18.15 19.66 -8.68
C ASP A 72 17.09 20.34 -9.55
N HIS A 73 17.53 21.18 -10.47
CA HIS A 73 16.69 22.01 -11.32
C HIS A 73 15.54 21.25 -12.04
N ALA A 74 14.39 21.94 -12.06
CA ALA A 74 13.29 21.88 -13.03
C ALA A 74 12.30 20.68 -13.03
N GLU A 75 11.03 21.07 -12.89
CA GLU A 75 9.77 20.38 -13.23
C GLU A 75 9.33 19.21 -12.35
N GLY A 76 8.48 19.57 -11.38
CA GLY A 76 7.62 18.65 -10.65
C GLY A 76 6.73 17.84 -11.59
N LYS A 77 7.05 16.54 -11.72
CA LYS A 77 6.11 15.55 -12.23
C LYS A 77 5.44 14.89 -11.03
N SER A 78 4.24 15.38 -10.71
CA SER A 78 3.25 14.64 -9.91
C SER A 78 3.16 13.22 -10.46
N ILE A 79 3.26 12.21 -9.59
CA ILE A 79 3.02 10.81 -9.96
C ILE A 79 1.52 10.71 -10.22
N GLY A 80 1.14 11.00 -11.46
CA GLY A 80 -0.24 11.20 -11.85
C GLY A 80 -1.07 9.94 -11.62
N PHE A 81 -2.36 10.17 -11.39
CA PHE A 81 -3.41 9.15 -11.30
C PHE A 81 -3.31 8.07 -12.40
N GLU A 82 -2.75 8.41 -13.56
CA GLU A 82 -2.49 7.50 -14.68
C GLU A 82 -1.52 6.35 -14.37
N GLU A 83 -0.47 6.59 -13.59
CA GLU A 83 0.51 5.54 -13.24
C GLU A 83 -0.08 4.54 -12.23
N LEU A 84 -0.96 5.05 -11.35
CA LEU A 84 -1.76 4.23 -10.43
C LEU A 84 -2.83 3.41 -11.17
N GLU A 85 -3.49 3.99 -12.18
CA GLU A 85 -4.43 3.28 -13.05
C GLU A 85 -3.73 2.21 -13.91
N GLY A 86 -2.49 2.47 -14.34
CA GLY A 86 -1.63 1.47 -14.99
C GLY A 86 -1.40 0.26 -14.10
N LEU A 87 -1.00 0.48 -12.85
CA LEU A 87 -0.78 -0.57 -11.87
C LEU A 87 -2.07 -1.37 -11.57
N ARG A 88 -3.22 -0.67 -11.49
CA ARG A 88 -4.54 -1.31 -11.29
C ARG A 88 -4.87 -2.27 -12.43
N LYS A 89 -4.65 -1.86 -13.68
CA LYS A 89 -4.88 -2.72 -14.87
C LYS A 89 -3.93 -3.90 -14.93
N GLU A 90 -2.68 -3.70 -14.54
CA GLU A 90 -1.67 -4.76 -14.54
C GLU A 90 -2.02 -5.85 -13.50
N LEU A 91 -2.44 -5.43 -12.30
CA LEU A 91 -2.94 -6.34 -11.26
C LEU A 91 -4.18 -7.12 -11.71
N GLN A 92 -5.12 -6.48 -12.43
CA GLN A 92 -6.30 -7.15 -12.95
C GLN A 92 -5.95 -8.23 -13.97
N THR A 93 -4.98 -7.96 -14.84
CA THR A 93 -4.51 -8.90 -15.87
C THR A 93 -3.81 -10.12 -15.25
N LEU A 94 -3.02 -9.93 -14.19
CA LEU A 94 -2.39 -11.01 -13.44
C LEU A 94 -3.43 -11.91 -12.75
N ASN A 95 -4.46 -11.31 -12.16
CA ASN A 95 -5.54 -12.03 -11.49
C ASN A 95 -6.35 -12.93 -12.44
N GLU A 96 -6.51 -12.53 -13.70
CA GLU A 96 -7.20 -13.35 -14.72
C GLU A 96 -6.36 -14.53 -15.21
N LYS A 97 -5.04 -14.39 -15.25
CA LYS A 97 -4.11 -15.47 -15.64
C LYS A 97 -4.03 -16.59 -14.60
N GLU A 98 -4.21 -16.27 -13.32
CA GLU A 98 -4.18 -17.24 -12.22
C GLU A 98 -5.46 -18.11 -12.13
N LYS A 99 -6.53 -17.71 -12.83
CA LYS A 99 -7.84 -18.39 -12.83
C LYS A 99 -8.01 -19.38 -13.99
N ARG A 100 -6.97 -19.62 -14.79
CA ARG A 100 -7.00 -20.46 -15.99
C ARG A 100 -6.31 -21.79 -15.79
#